data_AF-A0A976Q3S4-F1
#
_entry.id   AF-A0A976Q3S4-F1
#
_cell.length_a   1.000
_cell.length_b   1.000
_cell.length_c   1.000
_cell.angle_alpha   90.00
_cell.angle_beta   90.00
_cell.angle_gamma   90.00
#
_symmetry.space_group_name_H-M   'P 1'
#
loop_
_entity.id
_entity.type
_entity.pdbx_description
1 polymer ?
#
loop_
_entity_poly.entity_id
_entity_poly.type
_entity_poly.pdbx_seq_one_letter_code
_entity_poly.pdbx_strand_id
1 'polypeptide(L)'
;MARLFLGSSLKKLADRAPLLRQFLWAIEALLVAVPLGITRLLPPGAASRAGRRVFRLIGPYLDKTRKFRRNLSLAFPDRSPAEIEALIRDNWGNV
;
A
#
# COMPACT_ATOMS: atom_id res chain seq x y z
N MET A 1 24.68 -4.39 1.23
CA MET A 1 24.27 -3.55 0.09
C MET A 1 22.76 -3.44 0.06
N ALA A 2 22.21 -2.22 0.02
CA ALA A 2 20.76 -1.99 -0.01
C ALA A 2 20.11 -2.76 -1.16
N ARG A 3 19.15 -3.63 -0.84
CA ARG A 3 18.32 -4.32 -1.82
C ARG A 3 17.30 -3.30 -2.33
N LEU A 4 17.21 -3.14 -3.66
CA LEU A 4 16.10 -2.44 -4.29
C LEU A 4 14.80 -3.14 -3.86
N PHE A 5 13.92 -2.38 -3.21
CA PHE A 5 12.53 -2.77 -2.96
C PHE A 5 11.78 -2.92 -4.30
N LEU A 6 12.16 -2.13 -5.30
CA LEU A 6 11.65 -2.21 -6.67
C LEU A 6 12.26 -3.40 -7.45
N GLY A 7 11.93 -4.63 -7.02
CA GLY A 7 12.03 -5.84 -7.83
C GLY A 7 13.44 -6.40 -8.13
N SER A 8 13.59 -7.71 -7.97
CA SER A 8 14.83 -8.44 -8.27
C SER A 8 15.24 -8.38 -9.76
N SER A 9 14.29 -8.15 -10.66
CA SER A 9 14.54 -8.05 -12.10
C SER A 9 15.26 -6.76 -12.49
N LEU A 10 14.95 -5.62 -11.86
CA LEU A 10 15.62 -4.34 -12.12
C LEU A 10 17.02 -4.31 -11.52
N LYS A 11 17.29 -5.12 -10.50
CA LYS A 11 18.60 -5.27 -9.88
C LYS A 11 19.69 -5.66 -10.88
N LYS A 12 19.43 -6.66 -11.75
CA LYS A 12 20.41 -7.11 -12.76
C LYS A 12 20.79 -6.00 -13.74
N LEU A 13 19.85 -5.11 -14.07
CA LEU A 13 20.07 -3.99 -14.98
C LEU A 13 20.78 -2.82 -14.26
N ALA A 14 20.38 -2.55 -13.01
CA ALA A 14 20.97 -1.53 -12.15
C ALA A 14 22.43 -1.85 -11.76
N ASP A 15 22.77 -3.12 -11.60
CA ASP A 15 24.14 -3.57 -11.31
C ASP A 15 25.08 -3.30 -12.50
N ARG A 16 24.55 -3.19 -13.73
CA ARG A 16 25.32 -2.90 -14.95
C ARG A 16 25.41 -1.41 -15.30
N ALA A 17 24.56 -0.57 -14.71
CA ALA A 17 24.47 0.85 -15.02
C ALA A 17 24.35 1.69 -13.73
N PRO A 18 25.44 2.37 -13.29
CA PRO A 18 25.44 3.11 -12.03
C PRO A 18 24.41 4.24 -11.97
N LEU A 19 24.14 4.88 -13.12
CA LEU A 19 23.11 5.93 -13.24
C LEU A 19 21.69 5.39 -13.00
N LEU A 20 21.36 4.21 -13.56
CA LEU A 20 20.06 3.58 -13.34
C LEU A 20 19.87 3.21 -11.86
N ARG A 21 20.92 2.71 -11.21
CA ARG A 21 20.90 2.41 -9.78
C ARG A 21 20.64 3.66 -8.94
N GLN A 22 21.34 4.77 -9.21
CA GLN A 22 21.12 6.04 -8.51
C GLN A 22 19.70 6.56 -8.73
N PHE A 23 19.18 6.44 -9.95
CA PHE A 23 17.80 6.82 -10.26
C PHE A 23 16.77 5.99 -9.51
N LEU A 24 16.93 4.67 -9.48
CA LEU A 24 16.02 3.79 -8.72
C LEU A 24 16.06 4.08 -7.21
N TRP A 25 17.24 4.36 -6.65
CA TRP A 25 17.36 4.79 -5.27
C TRP A 25 16.69 6.14 -5.00
N ALA A 26 16.80 7.10 -5.92
CA ALA A 26 16.09 8.37 -5.81
C ALA A 26 14.57 8.16 -5.81
N ILE A 27 14.05 7.27 -6.66
CA ILE A 27 12.63 6.90 -6.66
C ILE A 27 12.23 6.26 -5.32
N GLU A 28 12.99 5.30 -4.80
CA GLU A 28 12.69 4.66 -3.51
C GLU A 28 12.69 5.67 -2.36
N ALA A 29 13.67 6.57 -2.32
CA ALA A 29 13.72 7.64 -1.35
C ALA A 29 12.51 8.57 -1.48
N LEU A 30 12.12 8.92 -2.71
CA LEU A 30 10.97 9.79 -2.97
C LEU A 30 9.65 9.13 -2.56
N LEU A 31 9.49 7.82 -2.82
CA LEU A 31 8.31 7.05 -2.43
C LEU A 31 8.06 7.04 -0.92
N VAL A 32 9.11 7.19 -0.11
CA VAL A 32 9.01 7.28 1.35
C VAL A 32 8.94 8.74 1.81
N ALA A 33 9.80 9.60 1.28
CA ALA A 33 9.92 10.98 1.72
C ALA A 33 8.69 11.83 1.38
N VAL A 34 8.06 11.62 0.22
CA VAL A 34 6.90 12.42 -0.20
C VAL A 34 5.69 12.18 0.70
N PRO A 35 5.24 10.93 0.98
CA PRO A 35 4.15 10.71 1.91
C PRO A 35 4.43 11.27 3.30
N LEU A 36 5.65 11.10 3.82
CA LEU A 36 6.05 11.65 5.13
C LEU A 36 6.07 13.19 5.14
N GLY A 37 6.53 13.80 4.05
CA GLY A 37 6.52 15.25 3.89
C GLY A 37 5.10 15.80 3.85
N ILE A 38 4.21 15.19 3.06
CA ILE A 38 2.80 15.57 2.97
C ILE A 38 2.11 15.42 4.34
N THR A 39 2.29 14.30 5.03
CA THR A 39 1.63 14.08 6.33
C THR A 39 2.14 15.05 7.40
N ARG A 40 3.41 15.48 7.33
CA ARG A 40 3.97 16.48 8.25
C ARG A 40 3.35 17.88 8.07
N LEU A 41 2.79 18.19 6.91
CA LEU A 41 2.13 19.48 6.63
C LEU A 41 0.65 19.47 7.02
N LEU A 42 0.07 18.31 7.33
CA LEU A 42 -1.35 18.15 7.60
C LEU A 42 -1.62 18.00 9.11
N PRO A 43 -2.74 18.54 9.64
CA PRO A 43 -3.21 18.17 10.97
C PRO A 43 -3.44 16.65 11.06
N PRO A 44 -3.24 16.01 12.23
CA PRO A 44 -3.33 14.55 12.39
C PRO A 44 -4.63 13.94 11.85
N GLY A 45 -5.77 14.59 12.09
CA GLY A 45 -7.06 14.13 11.57
C GLY A 45 -7.16 14.19 10.03
N ALA A 46 -6.55 15.20 9.39
CA ALA A 46 -6.53 15.30 7.94
C ALA A 46 -5.60 14.24 7.31
N ALA A 47 -4.42 14.04 7.91
CA ALA A 47 -3.50 12.99 7.51
C ALA A 47 -4.15 11.59 7.60
N SER A 48 -4.84 11.30 8.71
CA SER A 48 -5.57 10.04 8.90
C SER A 48 -6.68 9.84 7.85
N ARG A 49 -7.49 10.88 7.56
CA ARG A 49 -8.51 10.81 6.51
C ARG A 49 -7.91 10.57 5.12
N ALA A 50 -6.75 11.18 4.83
CA ALA A 50 -6.05 10.96 3.57
C ALA A 50 -5.56 9.50 3.46
N GLY A 51 -4.89 8.99 4.50
CA GLY A 51 -4.46 7.59 4.57
C GLY A 51 -5.63 6.61 4.38
N ARG A 52 -6.74 6.83 5.10
CA ARG A 52 -7.98 6.04 4.95
C ARG A 52 -8.47 6.01 3.50
N ARG A 53 -8.48 7.15 2.79
CA ARG A 53 -8.90 7.20 1.37
C ARG A 53 -7.94 6.39 0.48
N VAL A 54 -6.63 6.54 0.69
CA VAL A 54 -5.60 5.83 -0.07
C VAL A 54 -5.74 4.32 0.12
N PHE A 55 -5.84 3.84 1.36
CA PHE A 55 -5.94 2.40 1.62
C PHE A 55 -7.29 1.82 1.18
N ARG A 56 -8.42 2.55 1.29
CA ARG A 56 -9.71 2.12 0.72
C ARG A 56 -9.68 1.98 -0.81
N LEU A 57 -8.82 2.74 -1.48
CA LEU A 57 -8.67 2.71 -2.93
C LEU A 57 -7.74 1.57 -3.37
N ILE A 58 -6.55 1.46 -2.77
CA ILE A 58 -5.51 0.52 -3.21
C ILE A 58 -5.69 -0.86 -2.58
N GLY A 59 -6.04 -0.88 -1.29
CA GLY A 59 -6.12 -2.08 -0.46
C GLY A 59 -6.91 -3.24 -1.07
N PRO A 60 -8.14 -3.04 -1.58
CA PRO A 60 -8.94 -4.11 -2.18
C PRO A 60 -8.24 -4.89 -3.29
N TYR A 61 -7.28 -4.29 -3.99
CA TYR A 61 -6.52 -4.94 -5.08
C TYR A 61 -5.27 -5.68 -4.60
N LEU A 62 -4.91 -5.56 -3.32
CA LEU A 62 -3.76 -6.25 -2.74
C LEU A 62 -4.10 -7.70 -2.38
N ASP A 63 -3.12 -8.59 -2.50
CA ASP A 63 -3.22 -10.02 -2.18
C ASP A 63 -3.82 -10.32 -0.79
N LYS A 64 -3.54 -9.45 0.18
CA LYS A 64 -4.05 -9.56 1.56
C LYS A 64 -5.58 -9.57 1.59
N THR A 65 -6.25 -8.95 0.61
CA THR A 65 -7.72 -8.93 0.49
C THR A 65 -8.32 -10.34 0.40
N ARG A 66 -7.61 -11.33 -0.17
CA ARG A 66 -8.07 -12.73 -0.16
C ARG A 66 -8.27 -13.26 1.26
N LYS A 67 -7.37 -12.89 2.18
CA LYS A 67 -7.45 -13.30 3.59
C LYS A 67 -8.60 -12.59 4.30
N PHE A 68 -8.81 -11.30 4.04
CA PHE A 68 -9.93 -10.55 4.60
C PHE A 68 -11.27 -11.16 4.16
N ARG A 69 -11.44 -11.43 2.87
CA ARG A 69 -12.64 -12.07 2.34
C ARG A 69 -12.92 -13.40 3.01
N ARG A 70 -11.94 -14.30 3.02
CA ARG A 70 -12.09 -15.61 3.67
C ARG A 70 -12.48 -15.48 5.15
N ASN A 71 -11.77 -14.64 5.89
CA ASN A 71 -12.01 -14.50 7.33
C ASN A 71 -13.37 -13.86 7.63
N LEU A 72 -13.77 -12.83 6.87
CA LEU A 72 -15.05 -12.16 7.07
C LEU A 72 -16.24 -13.03 6.65
N SER A 73 -16.12 -13.81 5.56
CA SER A 73 -17.16 -14.77 5.18
C SER A 73 -17.32 -15.90 6.21
N LEU A 74 -16.24 -16.31 6.89
CA LEU A 74 -16.31 -17.28 7.99
C LEU A 74 -16.90 -16.66 9.27
N ALA A 75 -16.54 -15.42 9.58
CA ALA A 75 -17.01 -14.73 10.79
C ALA A 75 -18.47 -14.25 10.69
N PHE A 76 -18.94 -13.95 9.48
CA PHE A 76 -20.27 -13.42 9.21
C PHE A 76 -20.97 -14.23 8.10
N PRO A 77 -21.34 -15.49 8.36
CA PRO A 77 -21.90 -16.39 7.34
C PRO A 77 -23.24 -15.91 6.79
N ASP A 78 -24.02 -15.16 7.57
CA ASP A 78 -25.34 -14.66 7.18
C ASP A 78 -25.29 -13.38 6.34
N ARG A 79 -24.10 -12.81 6.12
CA ARG A 79 -23.93 -11.58 5.32
C ARG A 79 -23.82 -11.91 3.85
N SER A 80 -24.44 -11.07 3.03
CA SER A 80 -24.32 -11.14 1.58
C SER A 80 -22.87 -10.86 1.13
N PRO A 81 -22.46 -11.36 -0.05
CA PRO A 81 -21.15 -11.05 -0.60
C PRO A 81 -20.87 -9.55 -0.74
N ALA A 82 -21.89 -8.75 -1.06
CA ALA A 82 -21.77 -7.30 -1.19
C ALA A 82 -21.46 -6.61 0.16
N GLU A 83 -22.10 -7.05 1.25
CA GLU A 83 -21.81 -6.57 2.59
C GLU A 83 -20.38 -6.94 3.03
N ILE A 84 -19.93 -8.16 2.69
CA ILE A 84 -18.54 -8.58 2.94
C ILE A 84 -17.55 -7.69 2.19
N GLU A 85 -17.79 -7.37 0.91
CA GLU A 85 -16.92 -6.46 0.14
C GLU A 85 -16.89 -5.04 0.72
N ALA A 86 -18.04 -4.54 1.21
CA ALA A 86 -18.10 -3.26 1.89
C ALA A 86 -17.25 -3.27 3.17
N LEU A 87 -17.36 -4.32 3.98
CA LEU A 87 -16.55 -4.50 5.19
C LEU A 87 -15.05 -4.63 4.88
N ILE A 88 -14.67 -5.35 3.81
CA ILE A 88 -13.29 -5.43 3.35
C ILE A 88 -12.74 -4.04 3.01
N ARG A 89 -13.50 -3.25 2.23
CA ARG A 89 -13.09 -1.90 1.83
C ARG A 89 -12.91 -1.02 3.06
N ASP A 90 -13.83 -1.09 4.02
CA ASP A 90 -13.73 -0.29 5.23
C ASP A 90 -12.64 -0.77 6.18
N ASN A 91 -12.37 -2.08 6.25
CA ASN A 91 -11.24 -2.63 7.00
C ASN A 91 -9.92 -2.06 6.50
N TRP A 92 -9.72 -2.00 5.17
CA TRP A 92 -8.56 -1.33 4.58
C TRP A 92 -8.45 0.14 4.97
N GLY A 93 -9.56 0.84 5.15
CA GLY A 93 -9.56 2.22 5.62
C GLY A 93 -9.13 2.42 7.08
N ASN A 94 -9.02 1.35 7.85
CA ASN A 94 -8.69 1.34 9.27
C ASN A 94 -7.37 0.60 9.59
N VAL A 95 -6.62 0.20 8.56
CA VAL A 95 -5.24 -0.31 8.68
C VAL A 95 -4.27 0.85 8.69
#